data_AF-A0A2Z4MFD6-F1
#
_entry.id   AF-A0A2Z4MFD6-F1
#
_cell.length_a   1.000
_cell.length_b   1.000
_cell.length_c   1.000
_cell.angle_alpha   90.00
_cell.angle_beta   90.00
_cell.angle_gamma   90.00
#
_symmetry.space_group_name_H-M   'P 1'
#
loop_
_entity.id
_entity.type
_entity.pdbx_description
1 polymer ?
#
loop_
_entity_poly.entity_id
_entity_poly.type
_entity_poly.pdbx_seq_one_letter_code
_entity_poly.pdbx_strand_id
1 'polypeptide(L)'
;MRRNPILQTISWALYAIALFLIYHLLVKPAFLDLTWIALLIFLPLLAFCYFVVHPSERRQVLVFSIGFLLLDRALTRVDVKATAALLIGGAIAVIVIALLVKWYGRLNWRAVGSLVLIALLANVTFNRDTLTALSHFTVKYESDRLYNGDWVDYFPITLHDVNGDGKMEIITYGNAEELPLPEEIEKPETEEEKKAMAEKLRHLQAEPVSVYVLTWKDGQMVRMPNDQIPADTMEIIKEKLPTDYPGFPYYTMKDGQLVPNVQRQPYAEGMLQIGTAPYRAFMLDMENIANLLAENEGSMDLRQTLGSKYTDLHIKDGMLTGNYDGKPFGGTTKATKLMTTMMLPDGREGLVVMGEHLSVLSVEPDGTLTESYTLTRKQAELATGEFIPADIDNDKVDELLVAGKPSYILKPKPDGTWEILWASGDRDKSFRFSNFATIGNNEKPEIIAKAKSWVSTTETRYLAGYDYTPEGLKQNWRIYLPLINVQIGDIDGDKKNEIVANMYNTHRILVFKQHNIPVFGLTIALFVGLLGYGVVRRFRHA
;
A
#
# COMPACT_ATOMS: atom_id res chain seq x y z
N MET A 1 7.16 44.97 -20.60
CA MET A 1 8.46 44.25 -20.65
C MET A 1 8.95 44.15 -22.09
N ARG A 2 9.90 44.99 -22.54
CA ARG A 2 10.74 44.69 -23.72
C ARG A 2 11.94 43.84 -23.27
N ARG A 3 11.66 42.63 -22.77
CA ARG A 3 12.70 41.68 -22.32
C ARG A 3 13.06 40.73 -23.44
N ASN A 4 14.31 40.23 -23.40
CA ASN A 4 14.82 39.21 -24.31
C ASN A 4 13.77 38.07 -24.48
N PRO A 5 13.40 37.73 -25.72
CA PRO A 5 12.38 36.71 -26.02
C PRO A 5 12.62 35.36 -25.33
N ILE A 6 13.89 34.98 -25.15
CA ILE A 6 14.31 33.72 -24.55
C ILE A 6 14.03 33.75 -23.04
N LEU A 7 14.46 34.82 -22.35
CA LEU A 7 14.24 34.98 -20.91
C LEU A 7 12.75 34.94 -20.54
N GLN A 8 11.88 35.49 -21.40
CA GLN A 8 10.44 35.45 -21.17
C GLN A 8 9.89 34.02 -21.25
N THR A 9 10.36 33.22 -22.20
CA THR A 9 9.93 31.81 -22.37
C THR A 9 10.39 30.96 -21.18
N ILE A 10 11.65 31.12 -20.77
CA ILE A 10 12.21 30.43 -19.60
C ILE A 10 11.43 30.79 -18.33
N SER A 11 11.07 32.06 -18.14
CA SER A 11 10.30 32.49 -16.97
C SER A 11 8.93 31.80 -16.88
N TRP A 12 8.22 31.67 -18.01
CA TRP A 12 6.93 30.97 -18.04
C TRP A 12 7.06 29.47 -17.82
N ALA A 13 8.11 28.84 -18.37
CA ALA A 13 8.39 27.43 -18.15
C ALA A 13 8.71 27.15 -16.67
N LEU A 14 9.58 27.96 -16.04
CA LEU A 14 9.88 27.86 -14.62
C LEU A 14 8.65 28.09 -13.75
N TYR A 15 7.77 29.03 -14.13
CA TYR A 15 6.52 29.25 -13.42
C TYR A 15 5.57 28.05 -13.51
N ALA A 16 5.46 27.40 -14.67
CA ALA A 16 4.69 26.16 -14.83
C ALA A 16 5.24 25.02 -13.98
N ILE A 17 6.56 24.82 -13.96
CA ILE A 17 7.22 23.83 -13.10
C ILE A 17 6.93 24.13 -11.62
N ALA A 18 7.04 25.39 -11.21
CA ALA A 18 6.72 25.79 -9.85
C ALA A 18 5.25 25.50 -9.50
N LEU A 19 4.31 25.85 -10.37
CA LEU A 19 2.88 25.55 -10.19
C LEU A 19 2.63 24.06 -10.03
N PHE A 20 3.27 23.23 -10.85
CA PHE A 20 3.19 21.77 -10.77
C PHE A 20 3.65 21.27 -9.41
N LEU A 21 4.87 21.63 -8.98
CA LEU A 21 5.43 21.19 -7.69
C LEU A 21 4.60 21.71 -6.51
N ILE A 22 4.23 22.99 -6.50
CA ILE A 22 3.44 23.60 -5.43
C ILE A 22 2.08 22.93 -5.32
N TYR A 23 1.36 22.76 -6.43
CA TYR A 23 0.03 22.17 -6.38
C TYR A 23 0.08 20.71 -5.88
N HIS A 24 1.10 19.95 -6.28
CA HIS A 24 1.15 18.51 -6.03
C HIS A 24 1.85 18.10 -4.74
N LEU A 25 2.80 18.89 -4.27
CA LEU A 25 3.61 18.57 -3.09
C LEU A 25 3.29 19.47 -1.89
N LEU A 26 2.63 20.61 -2.11
CA LEU A 26 2.22 21.53 -1.03
C LEU A 26 0.69 21.57 -0.88
N VAL A 27 -0.03 21.97 -1.94
CA VAL A 27 -1.47 22.24 -1.86
C VAL A 27 -2.26 20.94 -1.67
N LYS A 28 -2.15 19.97 -2.60
CA LYS A 28 -2.89 18.70 -2.52
C LYS A 28 -2.64 17.97 -1.19
N PRO A 29 -1.38 17.75 -0.76
CA PRO A 29 -1.08 17.19 0.58
C PRO A 29 -1.71 17.95 1.73
N ALA A 30 -1.64 19.29 1.75
CA ALA A 30 -2.25 20.08 2.82
C ALA A 30 -3.78 19.89 2.86
N PHE A 31 -4.46 19.81 1.71
CA PHE A 31 -5.90 19.51 1.67
C PHE A 31 -6.22 18.08 2.10
N LEU A 32 -5.36 17.11 1.77
CA LEU A 32 -5.53 15.72 2.21
C LEU A 32 -5.34 15.57 3.72
N ASP A 33 -4.44 16.35 4.34
CA ASP A 33 -4.13 16.23 5.77
C ASP A 33 -4.95 17.17 6.68
N LEU A 34 -5.17 18.41 6.25
CA LEU A 34 -5.78 19.46 7.06
C LEU A 34 -7.22 19.80 6.65
N THR A 35 -7.71 19.27 5.52
CA THR A 35 -9.09 19.43 5.02
C THR A 35 -9.59 20.90 5.03
N TRP A 36 -10.52 21.25 5.91
CA TRP A 36 -11.08 22.60 6.02
C TRP A 36 -10.09 23.62 6.60
N ILE A 37 -9.14 23.20 7.43
CA ILE A 37 -8.07 24.10 7.91
C ILE A 37 -7.19 24.54 6.73
N ALA A 38 -6.88 23.63 5.80
CA ALA A 38 -6.20 24.00 4.57
C ALA A 38 -7.02 25.05 3.80
N LEU A 39 -8.33 24.88 3.66
CA LEU A 39 -9.18 25.87 2.99
C LEU A 39 -9.08 27.26 3.65
N LEU A 40 -9.16 27.33 4.98
CA LEU A 40 -9.06 28.61 5.72
C LEU A 40 -7.69 29.28 5.58
N ILE A 41 -6.61 28.50 5.40
CA ILE A 41 -5.26 29.04 5.16
C ILE A 41 -5.10 29.45 3.70
N PHE A 42 -5.54 28.61 2.76
CA PHE A 42 -5.31 28.83 1.34
C PHE A 42 -6.20 29.91 0.74
N LEU A 43 -7.40 30.17 1.25
CA LEU A 43 -8.25 31.28 0.76
C LEU A 43 -7.58 32.67 0.93
N PRO A 44 -7.16 33.10 2.14
CA PRO A 44 -6.46 34.37 2.30
C PRO A 44 -5.11 34.37 1.59
N LEU A 45 -4.41 33.23 1.54
CA LEU A 45 -3.16 33.10 0.80
C LEU A 45 -3.37 33.30 -0.71
N LEU A 46 -4.42 32.74 -1.30
CA LEU A 46 -4.78 32.96 -2.71
C LEU A 46 -5.17 34.41 -2.98
N ALA A 47 -5.93 35.05 -2.07
CA ALA A 47 -6.24 36.47 -2.15
C ALA A 47 -4.97 37.33 -2.09
N PHE A 48 -4.02 36.97 -1.23
CA PHE A 48 -2.72 37.60 -1.13
C PHE A 48 -1.89 37.39 -2.41
N CYS A 49 -1.80 36.16 -2.93
CA CYS A 49 -1.16 35.86 -4.21
C CYS A 49 -1.73 36.74 -5.34
N TYR A 50 -3.05 36.87 -5.41
CA TYR A 50 -3.72 37.73 -6.39
C TYR A 50 -3.39 39.22 -6.19
N PHE A 51 -3.35 39.68 -4.94
CA PHE A 51 -3.04 41.07 -4.60
C PHE A 51 -1.61 41.46 -4.99
N VAL A 52 -0.65 40.56 -4.71
CA VAL A 52 0.77 40.73 -4.95
C VAL A 52 1.10 40.85 -6.44
N VAL A 53 0.37 40.17 -7.32
CA VAL A 53 0.54 40.30 -8.77
C VAL A 53 0.09 41.70 -9.22
N HIS A 54 0.94 42.37 -10.00
CA HIS A 54 0.68 43.71 -10.51
C HIS A 54 -0.64 43.75 -11.32
N PRO A 55 -1.52 44.75 -11.14
CA PRO A 55 -2.86 44.78 -11.74
C PRO A 55 -2.92 44.52 -13.25
N SER A 56 -1.94 45.01 -14.01
CA SER A 56 -1.86 44.81 -15.47
C SER A 56 -1.55 43.36 -15.89
N GLU A 57 -1.02 42.53 -14.99
CA GLU A 57 -0.58 41.16 -15.27
C GLU A 57 -1.52 40.10 -14.64
N ARG A 58 -2.40 40.50 -13.72
CA ARG A 58 -3.29 39.59 -12.97
C ARG A 58 -4.06 38.63 -13.87
N ARG A 59 -4.68 39.15 -14.94
CA ARG A 59 -5.43 38.33 -15.90
C ARG A 59 -4.54 37.28 -16.55
N GLN A 60 -3.33 37.64 -16.98
CA GLN A 60 -2.41 36.73 -17.65
C GLN A 60 -1.94 35.64 -16.70
N VAL A 61 -1.51 36.00 -15.49
CA VAL A 61 -1.05 35.04 -14.48
C VAL A 61 -2.18 34.10 -14.08
N LEU A 62 -3.37 34.63 -13.76
CA LEU A 62 -4.51 33.82 -13.33
C LEU A 62 -4.96 32.84 -14.41
N VAL A 63 -5.11 33.30 -15.66
CA VAL A 63 -5.50 32.43 -16.77
C VAL A 63 -4.40 31.41 -17.10
N PHE A 64 -3.12 31.77 -16.98
CA PHE A 64 -2.02 30.82 -17.14
C PHE A 64 -2.07 29.74 -16.07
N SER A 65 -2.21 30.11 -14.79
CA SER A 65 -2.18 29.15 -13.68
C SER A 65 -3.39 28.21 -13.72
N ILE A 66 -4.59 28.75 -13.92
CA ILE A 66 -5.80 27.93 -14.05
C ILE A 66 -5.72 27.07 -15.31
N GLY A 67 -5.30 27.64 -16.44
CA GLY A 67 -5.14 26.90 -17.69
C GLY A 67 -4.14 25.75 -17.58
N PHE A 68 -3.00 25.98 -16.92
CA PHE A 68 -1.99 24.96 -16.68
C PHE A 68 -2.53 23.82 -15.81
N LEU A 69 -3.14 24.14 -14.66
CA LEU A 69 -3.70 23.14 -13.75
C LEU A 69 -4.88 22.37 -14.37
N LEU A 70 -5.70 23.04 -15.19
CA LEU A 70 -6.77 22.38 -15.94
C LEU A 70 -6.22 21.45 -17.02
N LEU A 71 -5.18 21.87 -17.76
CA LEU A 71 -4.56 21.01 -18.76
C LEU A 71 -3.89 19.80 -18.11
N ASP A 72 -3.12 20.01 -17.03
CA ASP A 72 -2.51 18.95 -16.25
C ASP A 72 -3.56 17.94 -15.75
N ARG A 73 -4.68 18.43 -15.21
CA ARG A 73 -5.81 17.58 -14.80
C ARG A 73 -6.53 16.90 -15.96
N ALA A 74 -6.62 17.55 -17.12
CA ALA A 74 -7.28 16.97 -18.29
C ALA A 74 -6.46 15.82 -18.85
N LEU A 75 -5.14 16.00 -19.01
CA LEU A 75 -4.23 15.00 -19.54
C LEU A 75 -4.17 13.73 -18.66
N THR A 76 -4.31 13.89 -17.35
CA THR A 76 -4.31 12.76 -16.39
C THR A 76 -5.62 11.97 -16.33
N ARG A 77 -6.74 12.54 -16.80
CA ARG A 77 -8.07 11.90 -16.75
C ARG A 77 -8.52 11.31 -18.08
N VAL A 78 -7.67 11.33 -19.10
CA VAL A 78 -7.95 10.63 -20.36
C VAL A 78 -7.68 9.14 -20.14
N ASP A 79 -8.59 8.48 -19.42
CA ASP A 79 -8.57 7.04 -19.21
C ASP A 79 -9.32 6.38 -20.36
N VAL A 80 -8.60 6.08 -21.44
CA VAL A 80 -9.15 5.41 -22.61
C VAL A 80 -8.21 4.28 -23.00
N LYS A 81 -8.74 3.05 -23.05
CA LYS A 81 -7.97 1.84 -23.38
C LYS A 81 -7.26 1.92 -24.74
N ALA A 82 -7.81 2.70 -25.67
CA ALA A 82 -7.21 2.89 -26.99
C ALA A 82 -6.22 4.06 -26.99
N THR A 83 -4.94 3.78 -27.26
CA THR A 83 -3.86 4.78 -27.39
C THR A 83 -4.23 5.91 -28.36
N ALA A 84 -4.93 5.59 -29.45
CA ALA A 84 -5.41 6.59 -30.41
C ALA A 84 -6.43 7.56 -29.80
N ALA A 85 -7.38 7.05 -29.01
CA ALA A 85 -8.36 7.91 -28.33
C ALA A 85 -7.72 8.75 -27.22
N LEU A 86 -6.69 8.21 -26.54
CA LEU A 86 -5.89 8.97 -25.58
C LEU A 86 -5.14 10.13 -26.26
N LEU A 87 -4.50 9.87 -27.41
CA LEU A 87 -3.81 10.90 -28.19
C LEU A 87 -4.77 11.96 -28.73
N ILE A 88 -5.94 11.57 -29.25
CA ILE A 88 -6.95 12.49 -29.77
C ILE A 88 -7.54 13.33 -28.62
N GLY A 89 -7.93 12.69 -27.51
CA GLY A 89 -8.48 13.38 -26.34
C GLY A 89 -7.48 14.36 -25.74
N GLY A 90 -6.22 13.94 -25.59
CA GLY A 90 -5.12 14.80 -25.15
C GLY A 90 -4.88 15.97 -26.10
N ALA A 91 -4.85 15.74 -27.42
CA ALA A 91 -4.69 16.80 -28.42
C ALA A 91 -5.85 17.82 -28.36
N ILE A 92 -7.10 17.36 -28.23
CA ILE A 92 -8.27 18.23 -28.08
C ILE A 92 -8.15 19.07 -26.81
N ALA A 93 -7.80 18.46 -25.67
CA ALA A 93 -7.61 19.19 -24.43
C ALA A 93 -6.52 20.27 -24.54
N VAL A 94 -5.38 19.94 -25.16
CA VAL A 94 -4.30 20.89 -25.45
C VAL A 94 -4.79 22.04 -26.33
N ILE A 95 -5.50 21.75 -27.42
CA ILE A 95 -5.99 22.78 -28.36
C ILE A 95 -6.99 23.70 -27.66
N VAL A 96 -7.98 23.13 -26.96
CA VAL A 96 -9.03 23.90 -26.27
C VAL A 96 -8.42 24.81 -25.21
N ILE A 97 -7.54 24.28 -24.35
CA ILE A 97 -6.89 25.09 -23.32
C ILE A 97 -5.95 26.13 -23.95
N ALA A 98 -5.18 25.77 -24.97
CA ALA A 98 -4.30 26.72 -25.66
C ALA A 98 -5.09 27.89 -26.26
N LEU A 99 -6.24 27.64 -26.89
CA LEU A 99 -7.13 28.66 -27.43
C LEU A 99 -7.76 29.52 -26.32
N LEU A 100 -8.24 28.93 -25.23
CA LEU A 100 -8.80 29.67 -24.09
C LEU A 100 -7.75 30.59 -23.47
N VAL A 101 -6.56 30.06 -23.17
CA VAL A 101 -5.44 30.80 -22.60
C VAL A 101 -4.96 31.90 -23.56
N LYS A 102 -4.97 31.64 -24.87
CA LYS A 102 -4.59 32.61 -25.90
C LYS A 102 -5.62 33.74 -26.06
N TRP A 103 -6.90 33.42 -26.24
CA TRP A 103 -7.95 34.37 -26.57
C TRP A 103 -8.52 35.06 -25.33
N TYR A 104 -8.87 34.29 -24.30
CA TYR A 104 -9.37 34.84 -23.04
C TYR A 104 -8.23 35.36 -22.16
N GLY A 105 -7.08 34.69 -22.08
CA GLY A 105 -5.94 35.18 -21.29
C GLY A 105 -5.14 36.31 -21.96
N ARG A 106 -5.30 36.48 -23.28
CA ARG A 106 -4.44 37.34 -24.12
C ARG A 106 -2.94 37.03 -23.94
N LEU A 107 -2.61 35.78 -23.65
CA LEU A 107 -1.24 35.35 -23.45
C LEU A 107 -0.46 35.32 -24.78
N ASN A 108 0.86 35.49 -24.70
CA ASN A 108 1.71 35.34 -25.88
C ASN A 108 1.89 33.85 -26.22
N TRP A 109 2.19 33.55 -27.48
CA TRP A 109 2.36 32.16 -27.92
C TRP A 109 3.50 31.43 -27.20
N ARG A 110 4.48 32.18 -26.66
CA ARG A 110 5.55 31.62 -25.83
C ARG A 110 5.04 31.09 -24.49
N ALA A 111 4.19 31.85 -23.80
CA ALA A 111 3.56 31.37 -22.57
C ALA A 111 2.67 30.16 -22.85
N VAL A 112 1.87 30.20 -23.93
CA VAL A 112 1.05 29.05 -24.34
C VAL A 112 1.92 27.83 -24.62
N GLY A 113 3.03 27.99 -25.36
CA GLY A 113 3.99 26.94 -25.64
C GLY A 113 4.64 26.39 -24.37
N SER A 114 5.10 27.24 -23.45
CA SER A 114 5.64 26.82 -22.15
C SER A 114 4.63 26.04 -21.31
N LEU A 115 3.39 26.50 -21.25
CA LEU A 115 2.30 25.83 -20.53
C LEU A 115 2.09 24.41 -21.08
N VAL A 116 1.90 24.28 -22.38
CA VAL A 116 1.66 22.99 -23.05
C VAL A 116 2.86 22.07 -22.92
N LEU A 117 4.07 22.58 -23.20
CA LEU A 117 5.30 21.79 -23.14
C LEU A 117 5.52 21.22 -21.74
N ILE A 118 5.43 22.06 -20.71
CA ILE A 118 5.66 21.61 -19.33
C ILE A 118 4.54 20.66 -18.87
N ALA A 119 3.28 20.90 -19.25
CA ALA A 119 2.19 19.99 -18.90
C ALA A 119 2.38 18.60 -19.52
N LEU A 120 2.77 18.54 -20.80
CA LEU A 120 3.08 17.28 -21.49
C LEU A 120 4.29 16.58 -20.88
N LEU A 121 5.40 17.31 -20.67
CA LEU A 121 6.60 16.75 -20.05
C LEU A 121 6.31 16.19 -18.66
N ALA A 122 5.54 16.92 -17.84
CA ALA A 122 5.17 16.47 -16.50
C ALA A 122 4.32 15.19 -16.54
N ASN A 123 3.37 15.09 -17.47
CA ASN A 123 2.51 13.92 -17.62
C ASN A 123 3.25 12.68 -18.16
N VAL A 124 4.27 12.86 -18.99
CA VAL A 124 5.11 11.75 -19.49
C VAL A 124 6.14 11.32 -18.45
N THR A 125 6.65 12.25 -17.63
CA THR A 125 7.73 11.97 -16.69
C THR A 125 7.23 11.40 -15.36
N PHE A 126 6.05 11.81 -14.89
CA PHE A 126 5.58 11.48 -13.55
C PHE A 126 4.19 10.81 -13.59
N ASN A 127 4.06 9.67 -12.92
CA ASN A 127 2.75 9.16 -12.55
C ASN A 127 2.13 10.09 -11.49
N ARG A 128 0.95 10.62 -11.81
CA ARG A 128 0.25 11.63 -11.02
C ARG A 128 -0.22 11.11 -9.66
N ASP A 129 -0.59 9.84 -9.63
CA ASP A 129 -1.17 9.21 -8.45
C ASP A 129 -0.12 8.97 -7.38
N THR A 130 1.12 8.69 -7.79
CA THR A 130 2.24 8.44 -6.87
C THR A 130 3.08 9.67 -6.56
N LEU A 131 2.83 10.82 -7.21
CA LEU A 131 3.71 12.00 -7.10
C LEU A 131 3.85 12.54 -5.66
N THR A 132 2.86 12.34 -4.79
CA THR A 132 2.96 12.75 -3.38
C THR A 132 4.06 12.00 -2.61
N ALA A 133 4.50 10.84 -3.13
CA ALA A 133 5.64 10.12 -2.58
C ALA A 133 6.97 10.86 -2.79
N LEU A 134 7.10 11.71 -3.82
CA LEU A 134 8.31 12.47 -4.15
C LEU A 134 8.79 13.42 -3.04
N SER A 135 7.99 13.61 -2.00
CA SER A 135 8.47 14.26 -0.77
C SER A 135 9.67 13.53 -0.15
N HIS A 136 9.72 12.20 -0.24
CA HIS A 136 10.72 11.34 0.39
C HIS A 136 11.19 10.16 -0.49
N PHE A 137 10.40 9.76 -1.49
CA PHE A 137 10.62 8.56 -2.29
C PHE A 137 10.38 8.80 -3.78
N THR A 138 11.15 8.11 -4.62
CA THR A 138 10.85 7.96 -6.05
C THR A 138 10.21 6.60 -6.31
N VAL A 139 9.22 6.55 -7.20
CA VAL A 139 8.75 5.26 -7.73
C VAL A 139 9.84 4.70 -8.63
N LYS A 140 10.39 3.56 -8.23
CA LYS A 140 11.43 2.84 -8.96
C LYS A 140 10.82 1.89 -9.98
N TYR A 141 9.69 1.27 -9.61
CA TYR A 141 8.95 0.36 -10.46
C TYR A 141 7.47 0.38 -10.12
N GLU A 142 6.63 0.24 -11.15
CA GLU A 142 5.20 0.00 -11.07
C GLU A 142 4.91 -1.16 -12.03
N SER A 143 4.30 -2.23 -11.53
CA SER A 143 3.93 -3.35 -12.38
C SER A 143 2.73 -3.04 -13.25
N ASP A 144 2.60 -3.78 -14.36
CA ASP A 144 1.30 -3.96 -14.99
C ASP A 144 0.31 -4.62 -14.02
N ARG A 145 -0.98 -4.60 -14.38
CA ARG A 145 -2.02 -5.28 -13.60
C ARG A 145 -1.72 -6.78 -13.60
N LEU A 146 -1.54 -7.36 -12.42
CA LEU A 146 -1.13 -8.78 -12.26
C LEU A 146 -2.31 -9.75 -12.26
N TYR A 147 -3.54 -9.25 -12.16
CA TYR A 147 -4.76 -10.06 -12.06
C TYR A 147 -5.86 -9.52 -12.95
N ASN A 148 -6.40 -10.38 -13.81
CA ASN A 148 -7.40 -10.09 -14.83
C ASN A 148 -8.82 -10.53 -14.44
N GLY A 149 -9.07 -10.85 -13.17
CA GLY A 149 -10.41 -11.11 -12.65
C GLY A 149 -11.01 -9.93 -11.88
N ASP A 150 -12.25 -10.13 -11.41
CA ASP A 150 -13.07 -9.11 -10.72
C ASP A 150 -13.46 -9.50 -9.28
N TRP A 151 -13.09 -10.69 -8.81
CA TRP A 151 -13.57 -11.25 -7.53
C TRP A 151 -12.64 -11.05 -6.35
N VAL A 152 -11.38 -10.76 -6.63
CA VAL A 152 -10.34 -10.51 -5.64
C VAL A 152 -9.96 -9.05 -5.75
N ASP A 153 -9.90 -8.33 -4.63
CA ASP A 153 -9.52 -6.91 -4.62
C ASP A 153 -7.99 -6.72 -4.58
N TYR A 154 -7.27 -7.69 -4.01
CA TYR A 154 -5.81 -7.68 -3.91
C TYR A 154 -5.29 -9.09 -3.55
N PHE A 155 -4.01 -9.31 -3.82
CA PHE A 155 -3.28 -10.49 -3.35
C PHE A 155 -2.25 -10.11 -2.28
N PRO A 156 -1.93 -11.03 -1.34
CA PRO A 156 -0.87 -10.82 -0.37
C PRO A 156 0.49 -10.67 -1.08
N ILE A 157 1.41 -9.98 -0.42
CA ILE A 157 2.79 -9.80 -0.88
C ILE A 157 3.72 -10.25 0.23
N THR A 158 4.76 -10.99 -0.13
CA THR A 158 5.91 -11.28 0.74
C THR A 158 7.21 -11.08 -0.04
N LEU A 159 8.33 -11.02 0.68
CA LEU A 159 9.67 -10.88 0.12
C LEU A 159 10.53 -12.06 0.54
N HIS A 160 11.31 -12.62 -0.40
CA HIS A 160 12.27 -13.67 -0.11
C HIS A 160 13.36 -13.70 -1.17
N ASP A 161 14.62 -13.88 -0.75
CA ASP A 161 15.71 -14.27 -1.65
C ASP A 161 15.50 -15.72 -2.14
N VAL A 162 15.02 -15.86 -3.37
CA VAL A 162 14.63 -17.14 -3.99
C VAL A 162 15.84 -17.81 -4.65
N ASN A 163 16.79 -17.03 -5.17
CA ASN A 163 17.92 -17.55 -5.95
C ASN A 163 19.27 -17.50 -5.20
N GLY A 164 19.28 -16.97 -3.98
CA GLY A 164 20.47 -16.85 -3.13
C GLY A 164 21.44 -15.77 -3.58
N ASP A 165 21.00 -14.80 -4.40
CA ASP A 165 21.85 -13.72 -4.92
C ASP A 165 21.96 -12.52 -3.96
N GLY A 166 21.27 -12.58 -2.82
CA GLY A 166 21.24 -11.54 -1.80
C GLY A 166 20.23 -10.43 -2.07
N LYS A 167 19.47 -10.50 -3.16
CA LYS A 167 18.32 -9.64 -3.42
C LYS A 167 17.04 -10.31 -2.94
N MET A 168 16.04 -9.50 -2.63
CA MET A 168 14.72 -10.00 -2.29
C MET A 168 13.81 -10.00 -3.51
N GLU A 169 13.31 -11.16 -3.92
CA GLU A 169 12.23 -11.26 -4.89
C GLU A 169 10.88 -10.88 -4.26
N ILE A 170 10.03 -10.26 -5.07
CA ILE A 170 8.66 -9.95 -4.70
C ILE A 170 7.76 -11.12 -5.09
N ILE A 171 7.09 -11.69 -4.09
CA ILE A 171 6.25 -12.87 -4.28
C ILE A 171 4.79 -12.47 -4.05
N THR A 172 3.94 -12.76 -5.02
CA THR A 172 2.49 -12.57 -4.93
C THR A 172 1.74 -13.60 -5.80
N TYR A 173 0.44 -13.43 -5.94
CA TYR A 173 -0.38 -14.19 -6.87
C TYR A 173 -0.82 -13.33 -8.06
N GLY A 174 -1.04 -13.97 -9.20
CA GLY A 174 -1.52 -13.32 -10.41
C GLY A 174 -2.05 -14.31 -11.44
N ASN A 175 -2.70 -13.80 -12.47
CA ASN A 175 -3.15 -14.58 -13.62
C ASN A 175 -3.14 -13.81 -14.94
N ALA A 176 -2.55 -12.61 -14.96
CA ALA A 176 -2.57 -11.74 -16.12
C ALA A 176 -1.74 -12.26 -17.31
N GLU A 177 -0.74 -13.12 -17.07
CA GLU A 177 0.02 -13.79 -18.13
C GLU A 177 -0.70 -15.04 -18.66
N GLU A 178 -1.52 -15.68 -17.81
CA GLU A 178 -2.26 -16.90 -18.14
C GLU A 178 -3.62 -16.61 -18.78
N LEU A 179 -4.24 -15.46 -18.47
CA LEU A 179 -5.54 -15.04 -19.00
C LEU A 179 -5.45 -13.70 -19.74
N PRO A 180 -6.15 -13.55 -20.89
CA PRO A 180 -6.28 -12.24 -21.52
C PRO A 180 -6.99 -11.26 -20.58
N LEU A 181 -6.80 -9.95 -20.83
CA LEU A 181 -7.61 -8.92 -20.18
C LEU A 181 -9.09 -9.25 -20.36
N PRO A 182 -9.93 -9.11 -19.31
CA PRO A 182 -11.34 -9.44 -19.42
C PRO A 182 -11.96 -8.60 -20.53
N GLU A 183 -12.60 -9.27 -21.49
CA GLU A 183 -13.32 -8.61 -22.58
C GLU A 183 -14.35 -7.67 -21.99
N GLU A 184 -14.43 -6.46 -22.55
CA GLU A 184 -15.45 -5.50 -22.16
C GLU A 184 -16.80 -6.11 -22.50
N ILE A 185 -17.62 -6.35 -21.46
CA ILE A 185 -18.92 -6.99 -21.63
C ILE A 185 -19.79 -6.04 -22.46
N GLU A 186 -19.86 -6.26 -23.77
CA GLU A 186 -20.75 -5.52 -24.65
C GLU A 186 -22.17 -5.69 -24.14
N LYS A 187 -22.92 -4.58 -24.06
CA LYS A 187 -24.31 -4.65 -23.62
C LYS A 187 -25.06 -5.55 -24.60
N PRO A 188 -25.67 -6.65 -24.13
CA PRO A 188 -26.35 -7.58 -25.01
C PRO A 188 -27.55 -6.86 -25.62
N GLU A 189 -27.58 -6.78 -26.96
CA GLU A 189 -28.63 -6.07 -27.69
C GLU A 189 -29.79 -7.02 -28.02
N THR A 190 -29.49 -8.30 -28.25
CA THR A 190 -30.48 -9.33 -28.58
C THR A 190 -30.92 -10.13 -27.35
N GLU A 191 -32.12 -10.72 -27.40
CA GLU A 191 -32.60 -11.63 -26.34
C GLU A 191 -31.75 -12.90 -26.22
N GLU A 192 -31.12 -13.34 -27.31
CA GLU A 192 -30.21 -14.49 -27.33
C GLU A 192 -28.89 -14.16 -26.61
N GLU A 193 -28.30 -13.00 -26.88
CA GLU A 193 -27.13 -12.50 -26.16
C GLU A 193 -27.43 -12.27 -24.68
N LYS A 194 -28.62 -11.74 -24.34
CA LYS A 194 -29.04 -11.58 -22.94
C LYS A 194 -29.11 -12.93 -22.23
N LYS A 195 -29.67 -13.95 -22.88
CA LYS A 195 -29.72 -15.32 -22.33
C LYS A 195 -28.34 -15.95 -22.20
N ALA A 196 -27.49 -15.81 -23.21
CA ALA A 196 -26.13 -16.34 -23.18
C ALA A 196 -25.28 -15.66 -22.10
N MET A 197 -25.41 -14.34 -21.96
CA MET A 197 -24.77 -13.58 -20.89
C MET A 197 -25.33 -13.97 -19.52
N ALA A 198 -26.64 -14.10 -19.38
CA ALA A 198 -27.26 -14.54 -18.14
C ALA A 198 -26.77 -15.94 -17.73
N GLU A 199 -26.62 -16.87 -18.68
CA GLU A 199 -26.10 -18.21 -18.41
C GLU A 199 -24.60 -18.20 -18.07
N LYS A 200 -23.79 -17.41 -18.78
CA LYS A 200 -22.37 -17.19 -18.44
C LYS A 200 -22.21 -16.60 -17.04
N LEU A 201 -23.08 -15.65 -16.68
CA LEU A 201 -23.13 -15.01 -15.37
C LEU A 201 -23.82 -15.88 -14.31
N ARG A 202 -24.46 -16.99 -14.66
CA ARG A 202 -25.20 -17.83 -13.71
C ARG A 202 -24.26 -18.67 -12.85
N HIS A 203 -23.15 -19.10 -13.43
CA HIS A 203 -22.18 -19.96 -12.78
C HIS A 203 -20.93 -19.16 -12.43
N LEU A 204 -20.50 -19.24 -11.18
CA LEU A 204 -19.15 -18.80 -10.82
C LEU A 204 -18.17 -19.80 -11.44
N GLN A 205 -17.12 -19.28 -12.07
CA GLN A 205 -16.11 -20.07 -12.75
C GLN A 205 -14.86 -20.15 -11.90
N ALA A 206 -14.15 -21.27 -11.98
CA ALA A 206 -12.82 -21.34 -11.42
C ALA A 206 -11.89 -20.46 -12.27
N GLU A 207 -11.00 -19.72 -11.60
CA GLU A 207 -10.01 -18.88 -12.28
C GLU A 207 -8.61 -19.41 -12.02
N PRO A 208 -7.77 -19.65 -13.05
CA PRO A 208 -6.38 -19.98 -12.82
C PRO A 208 -5.69 -18.82 -12.09
N VAL A 209 -4.86 -19.16 -11.11
CA VAL A 209 -4.00 -18.23 -10.37
C VAL A 209 -2.66 -18.90 -10.10
N SER A 210 -1.59 -18.23 -10.48
CA SER A 210 -0.22 -18.70 -10.31
C SER A 210 0.50 -17.87 -9.26
N VAL A 211 1.46 -18.48 -8.58
CA VAL A 211 2.47 -17.72 -7.82
C VAL A 211 3.34 -16.96 -8.82
N TYR A 212 3.50 -15.66 -8.62
CA TYR A 212 4.37 -14.79 -9.38
C TYR A 212 5.57 -14.42 -8.50
N VAL A 213 6.76 -14.69 -9.00
CA VAL A 213 8.03 -14.32 -8.37
C VAL A 213 8.68 -13.29 -9.27
N LEU A 214 8.78 -12.05 -8.80
CA LEU A 214 9.36 -10.93 -9.54
C LEU A 214 10.76 -10.64 -9.03
N THR A 215 11.75 -10.68 -9.92
CA THR A 215 13.16 -10.45 -9.62
C THR A 215 13.70 -9.24 -10.38
N TRP A 216 14.65 -8.53 -9.78
CA TRP A 216 15.30 -7.39 -10.40
C TRP A 216 16.51 -7.84 -11.23
N LYS A 217 16.41 -7.66 -12.55
CA LYS A 217 17.44 -8.08 -13.51
C LYS A 217 17.68 -6.99 -14.55
N ASP A 218 18.95 -6.66 -14.76
CA ASP A 218 19.40 -5.71 -15.80
C ASP A 218 18.67 -4.34 -15.77
N GLY A 219 18.33 -3.87 -14.56
CA GLY A 219 17.65 -2.58 -14.35
C GLY A 219 16.13 -2.61 -14.56
N GLN A 220 15.54 -3.79 -14.71
CA GLN A 220 14.10 -3.98 -14.87
C GLN A 220 13.59 -5.09 -13.94
N MET A 221 12.31 -5.02 -13.61
CA MET A 221 11.64 -6.10 -12.92
C MET A 221 11.18 -7.14 -13.95
N VAL A 222 11.49 -8.41 -13.72
CA VAL A 222 11.07 -9.52 -14.59
C VAL A 222 10.46 -10.64 -13.77
N ARG A 223 9.47 -11.33 -14.33
CA ARG A 223 8.92 -12.55 -13.71
C ARG A 223 9.91 -13.71 -13.90
N MET A 224 10.25 -14.38 -12.81
CA MET A 224 10.95 -15.66 -12.83
C MET A 224 9.93 -16.75 -13.19
N PRO A 225 10.18 -17.56 -14.23
CA PRO A 225 9.34 -18.69 -14.56
C PRO A 225 9.32 -19.72 -13.42
N ASN A 226 8.13 -20.19 -13.04
CA ASN A 226 7.96 -21.09 -11.89
C ASN A 226 8.67 -22.45 -12.07
N ASP A 227 8.89 -22.88 -13.31
CA ASP A 227 9.64 -24.10 -13.66
C ASP A 227 11.15 -23.97 -13.41
N GLN A 228 11.66 -22.76 -13.22
CA GLN A 228 13.05 -22.49 -12.85
C GLN A 228 13.27 -22.43 -11.34
N ILE A 229 12.20 -22.46 -10.55
CA ILE A 229 12.27 -22.40 -9.10
C ILE A 229 12.31 -23.84 -8.55
N PRO A 230 13.33 -24.20 -7.75
CA PRO A 230 13.39 -25.51 -7.10
C PRO A 230 12.14 -25.80 -6.27
N ALA A 231 11.70 -27.06 -6.25
CA ALA A 231 10.44 -27.45 -5.60
C ALA A 231 10.43 -27.16 -4.08
N ASP A 232 11.56 -27.37 -3.42
CA ASP A 232 11.81 -27.04 -2.02
C ASP A 232 11.72 -25.52 -1.77
N THR A 233 12.31 -24.71 -2.65
CA THR A 233 12.17 -23.25 -2.56
C THR A 233 10.72 -22.81 -2.78
N MET A 234 10.00 -23.43 -3.72
CA MET A 234 8.59 -23.14 -3.96
C MET A 234 7.70 -23.49 -2.75
N GLU A 235 8.00 -24.55 -2.02
CA GLU A 235 7.31 -24.87 -0.76
C GLU A 235 7.56 -23.79 0.31
N ILE A 236 8.80 -23.35 0.49
CA ILE A 236 9.15 -22.25 1.41
C ILE A 236 8.42 -20.96 1.02
N ILE A 237 8.37 -20.64 -0.28
CA ILE A 237 7.64 -19.48 -0.81
C ILE A 237 6.15 -19.55 -0.44
N LYS A 238 5.52 -20.70 -0.66
CA LYS A 238 4.10 -20.91 -0.32
C LYS A 238 3.85 -20.83 1.18
N GLU A 239 4.78 -21.32 2.01
CA GLU A 239 4.71 -21.21 3.45
C GLU A 239 4.81 -19.74 3.90
N LYS A 240 5.72 -18.96 3.33
CA LYS A 240 5.94 -17.54 3.69
C LYS A 240 4.86 -16.59 3.19
N LEU A 241 4.12 -16.96 2.15
CA LEU A 241 2.98 -16.17 1.70
C LEU A 241 1.94 -16.09 2.83
N PRO A 242 1.54 -14.88 3.25
CA PRO A 242 0.48 -14.74 4.24
C PRO A 242 -0.74 -15.53 3.80
N THR A 243 -1.30 -16.34 4.71
CA THR A 243 -2.62 -16.94 4.54
C THR A 243 -3.64 -15.82 4.58
N ASP A 244 -3.81 -15.17 3.44
CA ASP A 244 -4.95 -14.35 3.13
C ASP A 244 -6.00 -15.24 2.46
N TYR A 245 -7.27 -14.84 2.46
CA TYR A 245 -8.33 -15.59 1.80
C TYR A 245 -8.88 -14.78 0.62
N PRO A 246 -8.16 -14.74 -0.53
CA PRO A 246 -8.60 -14.00 -1.71
C PRO A 246 -10.01 -14.41 -2.15
N GLY A 247 -10.92 -13.43 -2.21
CA GLY A 247 -12.31 -13.66 -2.65
C GLY A 247 -13.19 -14.36 -1.61
N PHE A 248 -12.74 -14.52 -0.37
CA PHE A 248 -13.52 -15.12 0.72
C PHE A 248 -14.78 -14.30 1.06
N PRO A 249 -15.89 -14.96 1.46
CA PRO A 249 -16.08 -16.42 1.61
C PRO A 249 -16.44 -17.15 0.30
N TYR A 250 -16.46 -16.45 -0.83
CA TYR A 250 -17.02 -16.96 -2.07
C TYR A 250 -16.06 -17.78 -2.91
N TYR A 251 -14.75 -17.56 -2.75
CA TYR A 251 -13.69 -18.32 -3.40
C TYR A 251 -12.72 -18.87 -2.37
N THR A 252 -12.10 -19.98 -2.72
CA THR A 252 -10.95 -20.55 -2.01
C THR A 252 -9.82 -20.81 -2.99
N MET A 253 -8.59 -20.72 -2.51
CA MET A 253 -7.40 -21.01 -3.31
C MET A 253 -7.14 -22.52 -3.25
N LYS A 254 -7.28 -23.24 -4.37
CA LYS A 254 -7.02 -24.68 -4.45
C LYS A 254 -6.30 -25.04 -5.74
N ASP A 255 -5.21 -25.78 -5.63
CA ASP A 255 -4.44 -26.31 -6.78
C ASP A 255 -4.10 -25.28 -7.87
N GLY A 256 -3.76 -24.04 -7.47
CA GLY A 256 -3.47 -22.95 -8.41
C GLY A 256 -4.71 -22.39 -9.11
N GLN A 257 -5.89 -22.51 -8.49
CA GLN A 257 -7.14 -21.96 -9.00
C GLN A 257 -7.96 -21.33 -7.88
N LEU A 258 -8.58 -20.18 -8.15
CA LEU A 258 -9.64 -19.64 -7.31
C LEU A 258 -10.90 -20.43 -7.65
N VAL A 259 -11.30 -21.33 -6.76
CA VAL A 259 -12.48 -22.18 -6.93
C VAL A 259 -13.64 -21.58 -6.14
N PRO A 260 -14.83 -21.42 -6.75
CA PRO A 260 -15.96 -20.85 -6.04
C PRO A 260 -16.53 -21.84 -5.00
N ASN A 261 -16.69 -21.38 -3.76
CA ASN A 261 -17.34 -22.10 -2.67
C ASN A 261 -18.87 -22.10 -2.79
N VAL A 262 -19.43 -21.22 -3.64
CA VAL A 262 -20.88 -21.09 -3.85
C VAL A 262 -21.20 -20.97 -5.34
N GLN A 263 -22.45 -21.23 -5.69
CA GLN A 263 -22.98 -20.85 -7.01
C GLN A 263 -23.96 -19.69 -6.86
N ARG A 264 -23.98 -18.75 -7.82
CA ARG A 264 -24.74 -17.49 -7.72
C ARG A 264 -26.23 -17.72 -7.45
N GLN A 265 -26.86 -18.66 -8.15
CA GLN A 265 -28.30 -18.89 -8.02
C GLN A 265 -28.71 -19.45 -6.64
N PRO A 266 -28.17 -20.60 -6.15
CA PRO A 266 -28.48 -21.09 -4.81
C PRO A 266 -28.16 -20.08 -3.70
N TYR A 267 -27.08 -19.32 -3.88
CA TYR A 267 -26.70 -18.27 -2.93
C TYR A 267 -27.71 -17.11 -2.93
N ALA A 268 -28.09 -16.59 -4.10
CA ALA A 268 -29.07 -15.51 -4.23
C ALA A 268 -30.46 -15.92 -3.71
N GLU A 269 -30.94 -17.11 -4.06
CA GLU A 269 -32.20 -17.67 -3.54
C GLU A 269 -32.16 -17.81 -2.01
N GLY A 270 -31.00 -18.20 -1.47
CA GLY A 270 -30.76 -18.23 -0.03
C GLY A 270 -30.74 -16.84 0.63
N MET A 271 -30.09 -15.86 0.01
CA MET A 271 -29.98 -14.47 0.52
C MET A 271 -31.33 -13.74 0.55
N LEU A 272 -32.26 -14.08 -0.35
CA LEU A 272 -33.60 -13.50 -0.38
C LEU A 272 -34.45 -13.90 0.83
N GLN A 273 -34.03 -14.92 1.60
CA GLN A 273 -34.67 -15.27 2.86
C GLN A 273 -34.22 -14.31 3.98
N ILE A 274 -35.16 -13.48 4.44
CA ILE A 274 -34.96 -12.49 5.52
C ILE A 274 -34.27 -13.15 6.72
N GLY A 275 -33.14 -12.58 7.15
CA GLY A 275 -32.41 -13.00 8.35
C GLY A 275 -31.45 -14.18 8.18
N THR A 276 -31.36 -14.82 7.01
CA THR A 276 -30.49 -16.01 6.83
C THR A 276 -29.10 -15.70 6.28
N ALA A 277 -28.89 -14.49 5.74
CA ALA A 277 -27.64 -14.09 5.09
C ALA A 277 -26.35 -14.33 5.90
N PRO A 278 -26.23 -13.84 7.15
CA PRO A 278 -25.00 -14.04 7.94
C PRO A 278 -24.76 -15.51 8.29
N TYR A 279 -25.82 -16.30 8.52
CA TYR A 279 -25.69 -17.73 8.84
C TYR A 279 -25.17 -18.55 7.67
N ARG A 280 -25.57 -18.21 6.44
CA ARG A 280 -25.11 -18.93 5.24
C ARG A 280 -23.64 -18.67 4.95
N ALA A 281 -23.16 -17.44 5.11
CA ALA A 281 -21.73 -17.14 4.99
C ALA A 281 -20.91 -17.92 6.04
N PHE A 282 -21.41 -17.99 7.27
CA PHE A 282 -20.77 -18.77 8.34
C PHE A 282 -20.76 -20.28 8.07
N MET A 283 -21.85 -20.84 7.51
CA MET A 283 -21.89 -22.25 7.13
C MET A 283 -20.86 -22.60 6.06
N LEU A 284 -20.69 -21.74 5.05
CA LEU A 284 -19.69 -21.93 4.00
C LEU A 284 -18.27 -21.91 4.57
N ASP A 285 -18.02 -21.04 5.54
CA ASP A 285 -16.75 -20.99 6.26
C ASP A 285 -16.49 -22.28 7.04
N MET A 286 -17.47 -22.75 7.82
CA MET A 286 -17.35 -24.01 8.55
C MET A 286 -17.12 -25.21 7.64
N GLU A 287 -17.82 -25.28 6.50
CA GLU A 287 -17.65 -26.35 5.51
C GLU A 287 -16.26 -26.31 4.87
N ASN A 288 -15.77 -25.13 4.50
CA ASN A 288 -14.43 -24.96 3.94
C ASN A 288 -13.34 -25.36 4.96
N ILE A 289 -13.45 -24.95 6.22
CA ILE A 289 -12.52 -25.35 7.29
C ILE A 289 -12.57 -26.87 7.50
N ALA A 290 -13.76 -27.47 7.53
CA ALA A 290 -13.91 -28.91 7.68
C ALA A 290 -13.26 -29.68 6.53
N ASN A 291 -13.42 -29.21 5.29
CA ASN A 291 -12.79 -29.80 4.11
C ASN A 291 -11.26 -29.69 4.17
N LEU A 292 -10.72 -28.52 4.53
CA LEU A 292 -9.27 -28.32 4.68
C LEU A 292 -8.67 -29.25 5.76
N LEU A 293 -9.36 -29.40 6.89
CA LEU A 293 -8.93 -30.31 7.95
C LEU A 293 -9.03 -31.78 7.54
N ALA A 294 -10.04 -32.16 6.76
CA ALA A 294 -10.16 -33.51 6.23
C ALA A 294 -9.05 -33.82 5.22
N GLU A 295 -8.72 -32.87 4.34
CA GLU A 295 -7.65 -32.99 3.35
C GLU A 295 -6.26 -33.06 4.00
N ASN A 296 -6.02 -32.29 5.06
CA ASN A 296 -4.73 -32.22 5.75
C ASN A 296 -4.65 -33.09 7.02
N GLU A 297 -5.50 -34.10 7.15
CA GLU A 297 -5.52 -35.06 8.27
C GLU A 297 -5.50 -34.40 9.67
N GLY A 298 -6.29 -33.35 9.87
CA GLY A 298 -6.39 -32.62 11.14
C GLY A 298 -5.22 -31.66 11.44
N SER A 299 -4.31 -31.45 10.49
CA SER A 299 -3.25 -30.45 10.59
C SER A 299 -3.84 -29.04 10.51
N MET A 300 -3.62 -28.24 11.56
CA MET A 300 -4.09 -26.86 11.65
C MET A 300 -3.07 -25.88 11.06
N ASP A 301 -1.79 -26.07 11.33
CA ASP A 301 -0.69 -25.25 10.80
C ASP A 301 0.63 -26.03 10.86
N LEU A 302 1.50 -25.80 9.89
CA LEU A 302 2.81 -26.44 9.74
C LEU A 302 3.81 -25.38 9.29
N ARG A 303 4.95 -25.29 9.97
CA ARG A 303 6.06 -24.41 9.61
C ARG A 303 7.38 -25.17 9.64
N GLN A 304 8.14 -25.15 8.54
CA GLN A 304 9.46 -25.78 8.51
C GLN A 304 10.44 -25.02 9.41
N THR A 305 10.40 -23.70 9.37
CA THR A 305 11.29 -22.84 10.16
C THR A 305 10.54 -21.59 10.60
N LEU A 306 10.72 -21.19 11.85
CA LEU A 306 10.20 -19.92 12.35
C LEU A 306 11.19 -19.31 13.33
N GLY A 307 11.58 -18.06 13.08
CA GLY A 307 12.62 -17.42 13.86
C GLY A 307 13.98 -18.10 13.70
N SER A 308 14.81 -18.01 14.74
CA SER A 308 16.18 -18.55 14.70
C SER A 308 16.32 -19.95 15.29
N LYS A 309 15.42 -20.33 16.19
CA LYS A 309 15.55 -21.55 17.01
C LYS A 309 14.52 -22.63 16.73
N TYR A 310 13.37 -22.29 16.13
CA TYR A 310 12.29 -23.24 15.93
C TYR A 310 12.30 -23.86 14.53
N THR A 311 12.25 -25.19 14.47
CA THR A 311 12.08 -25.95 13.22
C THR A 311 11.01 -27.03 13.38
N ASP A 312 10.46 -27.47 12.25
CA ASP A 312 9.50 -28.58 12.16
C ASP A 312 8.28 -28.40 13.07
N LEU A 313 7.76 -27.17 13.14
CA LEU A 313 6.62 -26.81 13.98
C LEU A 313 5.33 -27.35 13.39
N HIS A 314 4.53 -28.04 14.20
CA HIS A 314 3.26 -28.62 13.76
C HIS A 314 2.18 -28.46 14.83
N ILE A 315 1.02 -27.93 14.43
CA ILE A 315 -0.20 -27.98 15.23
C ILE A 315 -1.13 -29.04 14.64
N LYS A 316 -1.32 -30.14 15.38
CA LYS A 316 -2.22 -31.24 14.99
C LYS A 316 -2.90 -31.82 16.22
N ASP A 317 -4.21 -32.07 16.12
CA ASP A 317 -5.02 -32.70 17.17
C ASP A 317 -4.91 -32.03 18.55
N GLY A 318 -4.74 -30.69 18.59
CA GLY A 318 -4.59 -29.92 19.83
C GLY A 318 -3.20 -30.05 20.49
N MET A 319 -2.22 -30.60 19.78
CA MET A 319 -0.82 -30.67 20.20
C MET A 319 0.02 -29.74 19.33
N LEU A 320 0.94 -29.02 19.97
CA LEU A 320 2.02 -28.30 19.32
C LEU A 320 3.31 -29.09 19.55
N THR A 321 3.98 -29.46 18.46
CA THR A 321 5.27 -30.17 18.49
C THR A 321 6.27 -29.49 17.56
N GLY A 322 7.55 -29.69 17.81
CA GLY A 322 8.62 -29.26 16.92
C GLY A 322 9.98 -29.42 17.56
N ASN A 323 10.98 -28.75 17.00
CA ASN A 323 12.33 -28.68 17.53
C ASN A 323 12.67 -27.25 17.96
N TYR A 324 13.34 -27.09 19.10
CA TYR A 324 13.88 -25.83 19.60
C TYR A 324 15.37 -26.00 19.91
N ASP A 325 16.24 -25.24 19.24
CA ASP A 325 17.70 -25.42 19.29
C ASP A 325 18.12 -26.89 19.03
N GLY A 326 17.45 -27.55 18.08
CA GLY A 326 17.70 -28.94 17.68
C GLY A 326 17.20 -30.00 18.68
N LYS A 327 16.48 -29.63 19.74
CA LYS A 327 15.86 -30.55 20.68
C LYS A 327 14.35 -30.63 20.48
N PRO A 328 13.74 -31.83 20.49
CA PRO A 328 12.31 -31.95 20.35
C PRO A 328 11.59 -31.37 21.58
N PHE A 329 10.45 -30.72 21.34
CA PHE A 329 9.54 -30.25 22.36
C PHE A 329 8.11 -30.61 21.98
N GLY A 330 7.21 -30.60 22.97
CA GLY A 330 5.80 -30.82 22.70
C GLY A 330 4.90 -30.50 23.88
N GLY A 331 3.67 -30.09 23.58
CA GLY A 331 2.66 -29.83 24.59
C GLY A 331 1.28 -29.59 23.99
N THR A 332 0.26 -29.64 24.86
CA THR A 332 -1.10 -29.30 24.46
C THR A 332 -1.22 -27.82 24.13
N THR A 333 -1.94 -27.48 23.08
CA THR A 333 -2.21 -26.10 22.67
C THR A 333 -3.68 -25.90 22.31
N LYS A 334 -4.17 -24.67 22.52
CA LYS A 334 -5.45 -24.20 21.95
C LYS A 334 -5.25 -23.33 20.72
N ALA A 335 -4.00 -23.11 20.32
CA ALA A 335 -3.68 -22.37 19.12
C ALA A 335 -4.06 -23.19 17.89
N THR A 336 -4.41 -22.47 16.85
CA THR A 336 -4.74 -23.00 15.52
C THR A 336 -3.79 -22.47 14.46
N LYS A 337 -2.93 -21.50 14.80
CA LYS A 337 -2.02 -20.84 13.88
C LYS A 337 -0.68 -20.50 14.55
N LEU A 338 0.40 -20.75 13.84
CA LEU A 338 1.77 -20.35 14.14
C LEU A 338 2.00 -18.98 13.48
N MET A 339 2.36 -17.96 14.27
CA MET A 339 2.43 -16.58 13.77
C MET A 339 3.86 -16.18 13.43
N THR A 340 4.72 -16.14 14.46
CA THR A 340 6.11 -15.64 14.38
C THR A 340 6.81 -15.97 15.69
N THR A 341 8.06 -15.55 15.86
CA THR A 341 8.77 -15.58 17.14
C THR A 341 9.01 -14.16 17.67
N MET A 342 9.38 -14.07 18.94
CA MET A 342 9.81 -12.82 19.58
C MET A 342 10.86 -13.07 20.66
N MET A 343 11.81 -12.17 20.84
CA MET A 343 12.81 -12.23 21.91
C MET A 343 12.21 -11.80 23.25
N LEU A 344 12.37 -12.62 24.28
CA LEU A 344 11.80 -12.39 25.61
C LEU A 344 12.81 -11.73 26.57
N PRO A 345 12.34 -11.12 27.69
CA PRO A 345 13.21 -10.48 28.67
C PRO A 345 14.31 -11.38 29.29
N ASP A 346 14.11 -12.69 29.27
CA ASP A 346 15.08 -13.69 29.75
C ASP A 346 16.09 -14.14 28.68
N GLY A 347 16.01 -13.58 27.47
CA GLY A 347 16.86 -13.88 26.33
C GLY A 347 16.48 -15.16 25.57
N ARG A 348 15.35 -15.80 25.89
CA ARG A 348 14.81 -16.90 25.09
C ARG A 348 14.00 -16.36 23.90
N GLU A 349 13.96 -17.14 22.84
CA GLU A 349 13.06 -16.88 21.71
C GLU A 349 11.71 -17.54 22.01
N GLY A 350 10.68 -16.73 22.22
CA GLY A 350 9.30 -17.16 22.42
C GLY A 350 8.58 -17.38 21.10
N LEU A 351 7.72 -18.41 21.05
CA LEU A 351 6.87 -18.72 19.90
C LEU A 351 5.51 -18.03 20.05
N VAL A 352 5.19 -17.13 19.13
CA VAL A 352 3.89 -16.44 19.09
C VAL A 352 2.89 -17.32 18.34
N VAL A 353 1.81 -17.69 19.01
CA VAL A 353 0.74 -18.54 18.47
C VAL A 353 -0.64 -17.89 18.65
N MET A 354 -1.57 -18.23 17.77
CA MET A 354 -2.93 -17.66 17.76
C MET A 354 -3.99 -18.76 17.83
N GLY A 355 -4.91 -18.63 18.79
CA GLY A 355 -6.15 -19.39 18.89
C GLY A 355 -7.32 -18.48 19.26
N GLU A 356 -8.00 -18.77 20.37
CA GLU A 356 -8.94 -17.80 20.95
C GLU A 356 -8.23 -16.54 21.45
N HIS A 357 -7.00 -16.71 21.94
CA HIS A 357 -6.10 -15.68 22.43
C HIS A 357 -4.79 -15.74 21.64
N LEU A 358 -4.03 -14.64 21.69
CA LEU A 358 -2.63 -14.67 21.29
C LEU A 358 -1.82 -15.10 22.51
N SER A 359 -0.98 -16.10 22.33
CA SER A 359 -0.11 -16.63 23.38
C SER A 359 1.33 -16.60 22.91
N VAL A 360 2.24 -16.29 23.82
CA VAL A 360 3.68 -16.41 23.61
C VAL A 360 4.16 -17.57 24.45
N LEU A 361 4.58 -18.63 23.78
CA LEU A 361 5.01 -19.88 24.40
C LEU A 361 6.53 -19.90 24.50
N SER A 362 7.05 -20.38 25.62
CA SER A 362 8.47 -20.66 25.80
C SER A 362 8.69 -22.16 25.92
N VAL A 363 9.79 -22.64 25.34
CA VAL A 363 10.25 -24.02 25.53
C VAL A 363 11.17 -24.06 26.74
N GLU A 364 10.82 -24.89 27.72
CA GLU A 364 11.64 -25.15 28.90
C GLU A 364 12.78 -26.12 28.59
N PRO A 365 13.86 -26.17 29.39
CA PRO A 365 15.00 -27.05 29.14
C PRO A 365 14.67 -28.55 29.05
N ASP A 366 13.54 -28.97 29.62
CA ASP A 366 13.01 -30.34 29.58
C ASP A 366 12.13 -30.64 28.36
N GLY A 367 11.93 -29.66 27.46
CA GLY A 367 11.12 -29.79 26.25
C GLY A 367 9.62 -29.55 26.48
N THR A 368 9.22 -29.10 27.67
CA THR A 368 7.83 -28.71 27.94
C THR A 368 7.53 -27.29 27.47
N LEU A 369 6.26 -27.02 27.18
CA LEU A 369 5.78 -25.70 26.76
C LEU A 369 5.17 -24.95 27.95
N THR A 370 5.60 -23.71 28.15
CA THR A 370 5.02 -22.79 29.13
C THR A 370 4.46 -21.56 28.43
N GLU A 371 3.21 -21.18 28.76
CA GLU A 371 2.64 -19.92 28.30
C GLU A 371 3.25 -18.77 29.11
N SER A 372 4.10 -17.98 28.47
CA SER A 372 4.83 -16.88 29.11
C SER A 372 4.01 -15.58 29.11
N TYR A 373 3.27 -15.32 28.04
CA TYR A 373 2.43 -14.13 27.90
C TYR A 373 1.15 -14.46 27.15
N THR A 374 0.06 -13.78 27.52
CA THR A 374 -1.25 -13.98 26.90
C THR A 374 -1.92 -12.64 26.65
N LEU A 375 -2.45 -12.47 25.44
CA LEU A 375 -3.26 -11.32 25.06
C LEU A 375 -4.66 -11.82 24.68
N THR A 376 -5.65 -11.43 25.48
CA THR A 376 -7.04 -11.87 25.30
C THR A 376 -7.83 -10.93 24.40
N ARG A 377 -8.96 -11.41 23.87
CA ARG A 377 -9.90 -10.60 23.05
C ARG A 377 -10.51 -9.40 23.79
N LYS A 378 -10.42 -9.38 25.13
CA LYS A 378 -10.85 -8.23 25.94
C LYS A 378 -9.80 -7.13 26.02
N GLN A 379 -8.53 -7.47 25.78
CA GLN A 379 -7.40 -6.54 25.86
C GLN A 379 -7.04 -5.97 24.48
N ALA A 380 -7.21 -6.74 23.40
CA ALA A 380 -6.95 -6.29 22.04
C ALA A 380 -7.84 -6.96 21.00
N GLU A 381 -7.97 -6.32 19.84
CA GLU A 381 -8.64 -6.89 18.67
C GLU A 381 -7.74 -7.95 18.00
N LEU A 382 -8.07 -9.23 18.20
CA LEU A 382 -7.23 -10.33 17.71
C LEU A 382 -7.63 -10.87 16.33
N ALA A 383 -8.93 -10.83 16.00
CA ALA A 383 -9.45 -11.50 14.80
C ALA A 383 -8.96 -10.88 13.49
N THR A 384 -8.75 -9.56 13.48
CA THR A 384 -8.31 -8.78 12.29
C THR A 384 -7.02 -8.02 12.53
N GLY A 385 -6.35 -8.29 13.66
CA GLY A 385 -5.09 -7.67 14.05
C GLY A 385 -3.92 -8.33 13.34
N GLU A 386 -2.92 -7.53 12.99
CA GLU A 386 -1.58 -8.03 12.65
C GLU A 386 -0.68 -7.85 13.86
N PHE A 387 0.30 -8.74 14.01
CA PHE A 387 1.18 -8.80 15.16
C PHE A 387 2.61 -8.81 14.66
N ILE A 388 3.35 -7.76 14.99
CA ILE A 388 4.72 -7.55 14.50
C ILE A 388 5.61 -7.44 15.74
N PRO A 389 6.34 -8.50 16.10
CA PRO A 389 7.39 -8.41 17.10
C PRO A 389 8.57 -7.60 16.58
N ALA A 390 9.11 -6.72 17.42
CA ALA A 390 10.28 -5.92 17.10
C ALA A 390 10.89 -5.30 18.36
N ASP A 391 12.21 -5.24 18.43
CA ASP A 391 12.97 -4.44 19.39
C ASP A 391 12.89 -2.95 19.02
N ILE A 392 11.87 -2.26 19.53
CA ILE A 392 11.56 -0.87 19.19
C ILE A 392 12.44 0.07 20.02
N ASP A 393 12.69 -0.25 21.29
CA ASP A 393 13.48 0.59 22.20
C ASP A 393 14.97 0.22 22.32
N ASN A 394 15.42 -0.77 21.54
CA ASN A 394 16.81 -1.22 21.39
C ASN A 394 17.41 -1.85 22.66
N ASP A 395 16.59 -2.53 23.46
CA ASP A 395 17.02 -3.24 24.66
C ASP A 395 17.24 -4.76 24.45
N LYS A 396 17.12 -5.23 23.20
CA LYS A 396 17.20 -6.63 22.78
C LYS A 396 16.02 -7.50 23.22
N VAL A 397 14.95 -6.90 23.72
CA VAL A 397 13.67 -7.55 23.97
C VAL A 397 12.71 -7.06 22.90
N ASP A 398 11.95 -7.98 22.30
CA ASP A 398 10.97 -7.55 21.32
C ASP A 398 9.72 -7.01 22.03
N GLU A 399 9.29 -5.81 21.64
CA GLU A 399 7.92 -5.36 21.82
C GLU A 399 6.99 -6.01 20.80
N LEU A 400 5.71 -6.11 21.13
CA LEU A 400 4.66 -6.56 20.23
C LEU A 400 3.86 -5.35 19.71
N LEU A 401 4.04 -5.02 18.43
CA LEU A 401 3.16 -4.06 17.74
C LEU A 401 1.86 -4.79 17.36
N VAL A 402 0.75 -4.38 17.98
CA VAL A 402 -0.58 -4.91 17.70
C VAL A 402 -1.31 -3.95 16.77
N ALA A 403 -1.50 -4.35 15.51
CA ALA A 403 -2.15 -3.56 14.46
C ALA A 403 -3.69 -3.72 14.47
N GLY A 404 -4.31 -3.56 15.65
CA GLY A 404 -5.76 -3.62 15.87
C GLY A 404 -6.42 -2.25 15.99
N LYS A 405 -7.69 -2.23 16.42
CA LYS A 405 -8.42 -1.01 16.78
C LYS A 405 -8.80 -1.05 18.28
N PRO A 406 -8.14 -0.28 19.15
CA PRO A 406 -6.95 0.55 18.87
C PRO A 406 -5.69 -0.29 18.62
N SER A 407 -4.65 0.35 18.08
CA SER A 407 -3.32 -0.24 17.92
C SER A 407 -2.47 0.00 19.17
N TYR A 408 -1.61 -0.95 19.51
CA TYR A 408 -0.77 -0.91 20.71
C TYR A 408 0.69 -1.24 20.43
N ILE A 409 1.59 -0.66 21.20
CA ILE A 409 2.95 -1.18 21.42
C ILE A 409 2.98 -1.78 22.81
N LEU A 410 3.18 -3.09 22.88
CA LEU A 410 3.17 -3.84 24.14
C LEU A 410 4.58 -4.35 24.46
N LYS A 411 5.12 -3.98 25.62
CA LYS A 411 6.39 -4.50 26.13
C LYS A 411 6.14 -5.66 27.10
N PRO A 412 6.78 -6.83 26.91
CA PRO A 412 6.67 -7.93 27.86
C PRO A 412 7.39 -7.58 29.17
N LYS A 413 6.73 -7.78 30.32
CA LYS A 413 7.32 -7.61 31.66
C LYS A 413 7.76 -8.94 32.26
N PRO A 414 8.82 -8.96 33.11
CA PRO A 414 9.28 -10.19 33.74
C PRO A 414 8.25 -10.95 34.59
N ASP A 415 7.15 -10.29 34.98
CA ASP A 415 6.04 -10.89 35.73
C ASP A 415 4.99 -11.60 34.85
N GLY A 416 5.22 -11.70 33.54
CA GLY A 416 4.31 -12.31 32.58
C GLY A 416 3.18 -11.39 32.10
N THR A 417 3.23 -10.09 32.43
CA THR A 417 2.24 -9.11 32.00
C THR A 417 2.73 -8.25 30.83
N TRP A 418 1.81 -7.53 30.19
CA TRP A 418 2.11 -6.57 29.13
C TRP A 418 2.08 -5.15 29.66
N GLU A 419 3.13 -4.38 29.40
CA GLU A 419 3.13 -2.94 29.55
C GLU A 419 2.74 -2.26 28.24
N ILE A 420 1.78 -1.34 28.30
CA ILE A 420 1.40 -0.53 27.15
C ILE A 420 2.38 0.64 27.08
N LEU A 421 3.34 0.59 26.16
CA LEU A 421 4.26 1.70 25.89
C LEU A 421 3.56 2.80 25.09
N TRP A 422 2.68 2.41 24.17
CA TRP A 422 1.91 3.34 23.35
C TRP A 422 0.59 2.73 22.94
N ALA A 423 -0.44 3.58 22.81
CA ALA A 423 -1.72 3.21 22.23
C ALA A 423 -2.19 4.30 21.27
N SER A 424 -2.76 3.90 20.12
CA SER A 424 -3.50 4.82 19.28
C SER A 424 -4.73 5.32 20.04
N GLY A 425 -5.16 6.56 19.82
CA GLY A 425 -6.32 7.09 20.52
C GLY A 425 -7.56 6.20 20.34
N ASP A 426 -8.40 6.07 21.37
CA ASP A 426 -9.53 5.13 21.44
C ASP A 426 -10.53 5.21 20.27
N ARG A 427 -10.55 6.33 19.54
CA ARG A 427 -11.41 6.57 18.37
C ARG A 427 -10.66 6.58 17.04
N ASP A 428 -9.36 6.33 17.05
CA ASP A 428 -8.56 6.25 15.84
C ASP A 428 -8.66 4.85 15.22
N LYS A 429 -9.71 4.65 14.43
CA LYS A 429 -9.94 3.42 13.67
C LYS A 429 -8.99 3.23 12.48
N SER A 430 -8.15 4.22 12.21
CA SER A 430 -7.37 4.30 10.98
C SER A 430 -5.88 4.01 11.19
N PHE A 431 -5.34 4.34 12.36
CA PHE A 431 -3.96 3.97 12.67
C PHE A 431 -3.79 2.45 12.65
N ARG A 432 -2.78 1.96 11.94
CA ARG A 432 -2.45 0.53 11.88
C ARG A 432 -0.98 0.36 11.56
N PHE A 433 -0.26 -0.42 12.36
CA PHE A 433 1.11 -0.83 12.05
C PHE A 433 1.14 -1.67 10.76
N SER A 434 2.28 -1.71 10.10
CA SER A 434 2.43 -2.50 8.86
C SER A 434 3.79 -3.16 8.75
N ASN A 435 4.85 -2.55 9.28
CA ASN A 435 6.18 -3.16 9.31
C ASN A 435 7.10 -2.47 10.33
N PHE A 436 8.26 -3.07 10.62
CA PHE A 436 9.37 -2.46 11.36
C PHE A 436 10.68 -2.87 10.70
N ALA A 437 11.34 -1.93 10.03
CA ALA A 437 12.53 -2.22 9.24
C ALA A 437 13.34 -0.95 8.95
N THR A 438 14.60 -1.13 8.53
CA THR A 438 15.40 -0.04 7.95
C THR A 438 14.89 0.28 6.55
N ILE A 439 14.74 1.57 6.25
CA ILE A 439 14.34 2.05 4.91
C ILE A 439 15.52 2.78 4.28
N GLY A 440 15.73 2.55 2.98
CA GLY A 440 16.86 3.09 2.25
C GLY A 440 18.18 2.67 2.90
N ASN A 441 19.03 3.65 3.20
CA ASN A 441 20.32 3.43 3.87
C ASN A 441 20.32 3.87 5.33
N ASN A 442 19.15 3.95 5.97
CA ASN A 442 19.05 4.32 7.37
C ASN A 442 19.74 3.28 8.27
N GLU A 443 20.48 3.76 9.26
CA GLU A 443 21.19 2.89 10.22
C GLU A 443 20.26 2.20 11.22
N LYS A 444 19.09 2.80 11.48
CA LYS A 444 18.12 2.32 12.46
C LYS A 444 16.81 1.94 11.78
N PRO A 445 16.17 0.84 12.21
CA PRO A 445 14.82 0.54 11.78
C PRO A 445 13.85 1.61 12.30
N GLU A 446 12.78 1.82 11.54
CA GLU A 446 11.67 2.70 11.94
C GLU A 446 10.36 1.91 11.89
N ILE A 447 9.35 2.39 12.61
CA ILE A 447 8.01 1.82 12.57
C ILE A 447 7.31 2.34 11.32
N ILE A 448 6.88 1.42 10.46
CA ILE A 448 6.06 1.71 9.30
C ILE A 448 4.60 1.49 9.67
N ALA A 449 3.81 2.56 9.59
CA ALA A 449 2.40 2.53 9.92
C ALA A 449 1.57 3.31 8.91
N LYS A 450 0.28 3.03 8.91
CA LYS A 450 -0.71 3.76 8.12
C LYS A 450 -1.48 4.63 9.09
N ALA A 451 -1.53 5.94 8.83
CA ALA A 451 -2.19 6.90 9.70
C ALA A 451 -3.19 7.74 8.90
N LYS A 452 -4.29 8.14 9.54
CA LYS A 452 -5.23 9.07 8.91
C LYS A 452 -4.67 10.49 8.85
N SER A 453 -5.40 11.30 8.10
CA SER A 453 -5.28 12.74 8.14
C SER A 453 -5.48 13.30 9.56
N TRP A 454 -4.80 14.40 9.87
CA TRP A 454 -4.91 15.11 11.15
C TRP A 454 -6.32 15.63 11.43
N VAL A 455 -7.06 16.02 10.41
CA VAL A 455 -8.35 16.71 10.55
C VAL A 455 -9.50 15.94 9.92
N SER A 456 -9.25 15.18 8.85
CA SER A 456 -10.31 14.47 8.12
C SER A 456 -10.98 13.43 9.01
N THR A 457 -12.29 13.33 8.86
CA THR A 457 -13.08 12.22 9.39
C THR A 457 -13.06 10.98 8.50
N THR A 458 -12.45 11.09 7.31
CA THR A 458 -12.32 9.98 6.37
C THR A 458 -11.29 8.99 6.90
N GLU A 459 -11.60 7.69 6.89
CA GLU A 459 -10.69 6.63 7.36
C GLU A 459 -9.58 6.28 6.36
N THR A 460 -9.31 7.13 5.36
CA THR A 460 -8.19 6.95 4.43
C THR A 460 -6.89 6.94 5.21
N ARG A 461 -6.13 5.86 5.05
CA ARG A 461 -4.87 5.66 5.75
C ARG A 461 -3.71 5.96 4.80
N TYR A 462 -2.81 6.83 5.22
CA TYR A 462 -1.62 7.22 4.47
C TYR A 462 -0.39 6.57 5.08
N LEU A 463 0.54 6.11 4.25
CA LEU A 463 1.76 5.49 4.73
C LEU A 463 2.69 6.53 5.38
N ALA A 464 3.22 6.21 6.56
CA ALA A 464 4.13 7.04 7.33
C ALA A 464 5.16 6.20 8.09
N GLY A 465 6.32 6.80 8.34
CA GLY A 465 7.39 6.25 9.17
C GLY A 465 7.45 6.97 10.52
N TYR A 466 7.79 6.25 11.58
CA TYR A 466 7.84 6.75 12.94
C TYR A 466 9.05 6.23 13.71
N ASP A 467 9.67 7.11 14.48
CA ASP A 467 10.53 6.73 15.60
C ASP A 467 9.70 6.62 16.87
N TYR A 468 9.97 5.61 17.69
CA TYR A 468 9.45 5.57 19.05
C TYR A 468 10.32 6.43 19.98
N THR A 469 9.67 7.27 20.79
CA THR A 469 10.30 8.03 21.87
C THR A 469 9.48 7.86 23.15
N PRO A 470 10.04 8.18 24.33
CA PRO A 470 9.29 8.14 25.59
C PRO A 470 8.02 9.02 25.61
N GLU A 471 7.98 10.06 24.76
CA GLU A 471 6.81 10.94 24.59
C GLU A 471 5.78 10.38 23.59
N GLY A 472 6.10 9.30 22.89
CA GLY A 472 5.24 8.62 21.92
C GLY A 472 5.87 8.49 20.53
N LEU A 473 5.04 8.32 19.51
CA LEU A 473 5.51 8.14 18.13
C LEU A 473 5.82 9.50 17.47
N LYS A 474 7.08 9.70 17.10
CA LYS A 474 7.54 10.85 16.33
C LYS A 474 7.56 10.50 14.85
N GLN A 475 6.72 11.17 14.06
CA GLN A 475 6.64 10.94 12.62
C GLN A 475 7.90 11.45 11.90
N ASN A 476 8.55 10.57 11.13
CA ASN A 476 9.72 10.89 10.30
C ASN A 476 9.31 11.43 8.94
N TRP A 477 8.37 10.73 8.30
CA TRP A 477 7.87 11.06 6.97
C TRP A 477 6.44 10.57 6.81
N ARG A 478 5.75 11.12 5.80
CA ARG A 478 4.40 10.72 5.41
C ARG A 478 4.25 10.89 3.91
N ILE A 479 3.70 9.88 3.25
CA ILE A 479 3.28 9.94 1.85
C ILE A 479 1.78 9.73 1.76
N TYR A 480 1.11 10.58 0.99
CA TYR A 480 -0.36 10.59 0.92
C TYR A 480 -0.90 9.54 -0.06
N LEU A 481 -0.48 8.29 0.12
CA LEU A 481 -0.89 7.14 -0.68
C LEU A 481 -1.53 6.07 0.21
N PRO A 482 -2.71 5.52 -0.16
CA PRO A 482 -3.38 4.47 0.58
C PRO A 482 -2.82 3.09 0.22
N LEU A 483 -1.56 2.87 0.59
CA LEU A 483 -0.84 1.63 0.32
C LEU A 483 -1.25 0.51 1.29
N ILE A 484 -1.29 -0.73 0.78
CA ILE A 484 -1.58 -1.96 1.52
C ILE A 484 -0.47 -3.00 1.26
N ASN A 485 -0.41 -4.06 2.09
CA ASN A 485 0.59 -5.13 2.01
C ASN A 485 2.03 -4.61 1.89
N VAL A 486 2.41 -3.75 2.84
CA VAL A 486 3.68 -3.03 2.81
C VAL A 486 4.81 -3.94 3.30
N GLN A 487 5.72 -4.26 2.41
CA GLN A 487 6.94 -5.02 2.67
C GLN A 487 8.17 -4.15 2.46
N ILE A 488 9.26 -4.47 3.16
CA ILE A 488 10.51 -3.72 3.12
C ILE A 488 11.66 -4.69 2.84
N GLY A 489 12.48 -4.41 1.84
CA GLY A 489 13.64 -5.25 1.52
C GLY A 489 14.48 -4.70 0.37
N ASP A 490 15.70 -5.19 0.22
CA ASP A 490 16.63 -4.82 -0.85
C ASP A 490 16.24 -5.54 -2.15
N ILE A 491 15.61 -4.82 -3.08
CA ILE A 491 15.04 -5.42 -4.30
C ILE A 491 16.04 -5.39 -5.45
N ASP A 492 16.90 -4.36 -5.56
CA ASP A 492 17.90 -4.27 -6.64
C ASP A 492 19.33 -4.71 -6.26
N GLY A 493 19.57 -5.05 -4.99
CA GLY A 493 20.87 -5.48 -4.49
C GLY A 493 21.83 -4.32 -4.20
N ASP A 494 21.34 -3.08 -4.08
CA ASP A 494 22.17 -1.92 -3.77
C ASP A 494 22.40 -1.71 -2.26
N LYS A 495 21.96 -2.68 -1.44
CA LYS A 495 22.00 -2.69 0.03
C LYS A 495 21.15 -1.59 0.65
N LYS A 496 20.16 -1.07 -0.08
CA LYS A 496 19.18 -0.12 0.44
C LYS A 496 17.80 -0.72 0.30
N ASN A 497 17.09 -0.77 1.42
CA ASN A 497 15.77 -1.35 1.41
C ASN A 497 14.77 -0.43 0.71
N GLU A 498 14.03 -0.99 -0.23
CA GLU A 498 12.87 -0.36 -0.85
C GLU A 498 11.58 -0.70 -0.13
N ILE A 499 10.57 0.15 -0.32
CA ILE A 499 9.19 -0.14 0.09
C ILE A 499 8.47 -0.80 -1.08
N VAL A 500 7.95 -2.00 -0.86
CA VAL A 500 7.09 -2.72 -1.80
C VAL A 500 5.67 -2.71 -1.26
N ALA A 501 4.71 -2.27 -2.06
CA ALA A 501 3.31 -2.22 -1.63
C ALA A 501 2.35 -2.28 -2.81
N ASN A 502 1.07 -2.54 -2.53
CA ASN A 502 -0.01 -2.46 -3.51
C ASN A 502 -0.98 -1.32 -3.20
N MET A 503 -1.73 -0.88 -4.20
CA MET A 503 -2.95 -0.09 -3.99
C MET A 503 -4.17 -1.01 -4.13
N TYR A 504 -5.13 -0.86 -3.21
CA TYR A 504 -6.36 -1.66 -3.20
C TYR A 504 -7.09 -1.59 -4.56
N ASN A 505 -7.53 -2.74 -5.07
CA ASN A 505 -8.25 -2.90 -6.33
C ASN A 505 -7.50 -2.40 -7.59
N THR A 506 -6.16 -2.32 -7.53
CA THR A 506 -5.33 -2.04 -8.71
C THR A 506 -4.61 -3.28 -9.24
N HIS A 507 -4.35 -4.26 -8.35
CA HIS A 507 -3.48 -5.41 -8.60
C HIS A 507 -2.12 -5.04 -9.21
N ARG A 508 -1.60 -3.86 -8.85
CA ARG A 508 -0.28 -3.39 -9.24
C ARG A 508 0.62 -3.33 -8.02
N ILE A 509 1.87 -3.72 -8.23
CA ILE A 509 2.95 -3.58 -7.28
C ILE A 509 3.67 -2.26 -7.53
N LEU A 510 3.90 -1.51 -6.46
CA LEU A 510 4.69 -0.30 -6.45
C LEU A 510 5.94 -0.53 -5.61
N VAL A 511 7.10 -0.20 -6.18
CA VAL A 511 8.40 -0.23 -5.50
C VAL A 511 8.91 1.19 -5.35
N PHE A 512 9.10 1.64 -4.12
CA PHE A 512 9.57 2.98 -3.78
C PHE A 512 11.00 2.95 -3.26
N LYS A 513 11.84 3.80 -3.84
CA LYS A 513 13.22 4.02 -3.41
C LYS A 513 13.34 5.35 -2.67
N GLN A 514 13.95 5.33 -1.50
CA GLN A 514 14.15 6.55 -0.72
C GLN A 514 15.20 7.46 -1.38
N HIS A 515 14.99 8.77 -1.30
CA HIS A 515 15.99 9.76 -1.70
C HIS A 515 16.23 10.80 -0.60
N ASN A 516 17.43 11.38 -0.56
CA ASN A 516 17.81 12.38 0.44
C ASN A 516 17.59 13.83 -0.02
N ILE A 517 16.86 14.03 -1.13
CA ILE A 517 16.54 15.37 -1.63
C ILE A 517 15.40 15.95 -0.77
N PRO A 518 15.54 17.13 -0.16
CA PRO A 518 14.50 17.76 0.66
C PRO A 518 13.43 18.41 -0.22
N VAL A 519 12.76 17.63 -1.08
CA VAL A 519 11.85 18.13 -2.12
C VAL A 519 10.73 19.00 -1.53
N PHE A 520 10.16 18.60 -0.39
CA PHE A 520 9.13 19.39 0.28
C PHE A 520 9.68 20.75 0.75
N GLY A 521 10.84 20.76 1.40
CA GLY A 521 11.51 21.99 1.84
C GLY A 521 11.89 22.91 0.67
N LEU A 522 12.40 22.34 -0.42
CA LEU A 522 12.70 23.09 -1.65
C LEU A 522 11.42 23.66 -2.29
N THR A 523 10.31 22.92 -2.26
CA THR A 523 9.01 23.39 -2.77
C THR A 523 8.47 24.55 -1.93
N ILE A 524 8.60 24.48 -0.60
CA ILE A 524 8.26 25.60 0.30
C ILE A 524 9.13 26.81 0.00
N ALA A 525 10.45 26.63 -0.10
CA ALA A 525 11.38 27.72 -0.40
C ALA A 525 11.08 28.38 -1.75
N LEU A 526 10.76 27.59 -2.77
CA LEU A 526 10.31 28.06 -4.08
C LEU A 526 9.01 28.87 -3.96
N PHE A 527 8.02 28.37 -3.23
CA PHE A 527 6.74 29.05 -3.04
C PHE A 527 6.91 30.40 -2.33
N VAL A 528 7.62 30.41 -1.19
CA VAL A 528 7.90 31.62 -0.40
C VAL A 528 8.76 32.61 -1.22
N GLY A 529 9.75 32.10 -1.96
CA GLY A 529 10.59 32.92 -2.83
C GLY A 529 9.79 33.61 -3.94
N LEU A 530 8.84 32.91 -4.57
CA LEU A 530 7.93 33.49 -5.58
C LEU A 530 7.01 34.56 -4.97
N LEU A 531 6.49 34.34 -3.77
CA LEU A 531 5.71 35.33 -3.04
C LEU A 531 6.53 36.57 -2.71
N GLY A 532 7.73 36.39 -2.13
CA GLY A 532 8.64 37.49 -1.80
C GLY A 532 9.05 38.29 -3.03
N TYR A 533 9.36 37.61 -4.15
CA TYR A 533 9.63 38.27 -5.43
C TYR A 533 8.44 39.11 -5.90
N GLY A 534 7.22 38.54 -5.82
CA GLY A 534 6.00 39.26 -6.15
C GLY A 534 5.82 40.52 -5.30
N VAL A 535 6.03 40.43 -3.98
CA VAL A 535 5.89 41.55 -3.03
C VAL A 535 6.90 42.66 -3.36
N VAL A 536 8.18 42.32 -3.51
CA VAL A 536 9.23 43.28 -3.88
C VAL A 536 8.88 43.97 -5.20
N ARG A 537 8.42 43.21 -6.18
CA ARG A 537 8.02 43.75 -7.49
C ARG A 537 6.81 44.67 -7.39
N ARG A 538 5.85 44.34 -6.52
CA ARG A 538 4.66 45.18 -6.28
C ARG A 538 5.04 46.55 -5.73
N PHE A 539 5.99 46.62 -4.81
CA PHE A 539 6.39 47.89 -4.18
C PHE A 539 7.48 48.66 -4.96
N ARG A 540 8.32 48.01 -5.76
CA ARG A 540 9.33 48.69 -6.61
C ARG A 540 8.76 49.29 -7.90
N HIS A 541 7.58 48.84 -8.33
CA HIS A 541 6.92 49.29 -9.55
C HIS A 541 5.49 49.80 -9.33
N ALA A 542 5.05 49.93 -8.07
CA ALA A 542 3.94 50.82 -7.70
C ALA A 542 4.45 52.26 -7.70
#